data_AF-A0AAJ1L1T8-F1
#
_entry.id   AF-A0AAJ1L1T8-F1
#
_cell.length_a   1.000
_cell.length_b   1.000
_cell.length_c   1.000
_cell.angle_alpha   90.00
_cell.angle_beta   90.00
_cell.angle_gamma   90.00
#
_symmetry.space_group_name_H-M   'P 1'
#
loop_
_entity.id
_entity.type
_entity.pdbx_description
1 polymer ?
#
loop_
_entity_poly.entity_id
_entity_poly.type
_entity_poly.pdbx_seq_one_letter_code
_entity_poly.pdbx_strand_id
1 'polypeptide(L)'
;MSLEFTSGLVVVLLGLIAGAFGLGHARGTSKAEAKAEQQRTEENAAATVAAAERRADATKGASDVQEDVKRMGDDDVDRELREKFTRPGSR
;
A
#
# COMPACT_ATOMS: atom_id res chain seq x y z
N MET A 1 48.70 43.39 -6.83
CA MET A 1 47.91 42.63 -7.83
C MET A 1 47.97 41.11 -7.67
N SER A 2 48.81 40.53 -6.81
CA SER A 2 48.87 39.07 -6.64
C SER A 2 47.87 38.52 -5.62
N LEU A 3 47.73 39.17 -4.46
CA LEU A 3 46.94 38.64 -3.34
C LEU A 3 45.43 38.66 -3.61
N GLU A 4 44.91 39.72 -4.22
CA GLU A 4 43.48 39.82 -4.62
C GLU A 4 43.09 38.80 -5.70
N PHE A 5 44.01 38.51 -6.63
CA PHE A 5 43.79 37.52 -7.67
C PHE A 5 43.79 36.10 -7.09
N THR A 6 44.62 35.87 -6.06
CA THR A 6 44.70 34.58 -5.36
C THR A 6 43.46 34.37 -4.47
N SER A 7 42.99 35.40 -3.75
CA SER A 7 41.75 35.31 -2.98
C SER A 7 40.51 35.12 -3.86
N GLY A 8 40.47 35.78 -5.03
CA GLY A 8 39.41 35.57 -6.02
C GLY A 8 39.37 34.12 -6.52
N LEU A 9 40.54 33.53 -6.83
CA LEU A 9 40.65 32.14 -7.27
C LEU A 9 40.15 31.15 -6.19
N VAL A 10 40.48 31.38 -4.92
CA VAL A 10 40.05 30.53 -3.81
C VAL A 10 38.53 30.56 -3.63
N VAL A 11 37.90 31.74 -3.74
CA VAL A 11 36.44 31.88 -3.64
C VAL A 11 35.72 31.16 -4.79
N VAL A 12 36.27 31.24 -6.01
CA VAL A 12 35.71 30.52 -7.18
C VAL A 12 35.77 29.01 -6.99
N LEU A 13 36.89 28.48 -6.46
CA LEU A 13 37.04 27.05 -6.19
C LEU A 13 36.07 26.55 -5.11
N LEU A 14 35.89 27.31 -4.03
CA LEU A 14 34.91 26.97 -2.99
C LEU A 14 33.47 27.05 -3.52
N GLY A 15 33.16 28.03 -4.37
CA GLY A 15 31.86 28.14 -5.04
C GLY A 15 31.55 26.94 -5.94
N LEU A 16 32.54 26.41 -6.66
CA LEU A 16 32.38 25.19 -7.48
C LEU A 16 32.11 23.95 -6.63
N ILE A 17 32.81 23.78 -5.50
CA ILE A 17 32.61 22.64 -4.59
C ILE A 17 31.22 22.73 -3.95
N ALA A 18 30.84 23.90 -3.43
CA ALA A 18 29.54 24.11 -2.81
C ALA A 18 28.39 23.97 -3.82
N GLY A 19 28.57 24.46 -5.05
CA GLY A 19 27.60 24.30 -6.13
C GLY A 19 27.38 22.84 -6.52
N ALA A 20 28.47 22.07 -6.65
CA ALA A 20 28.39 20.63 -6.94
C ALA A 20 27.73 19.84 -5.80
N PHE A 21 28.04 20.15 -4.54
CA PHE A 21 27.46 19.47 -3.38
C PHE A 21 25.98 19.84 -3.16
N GLY A 22 25.62 21.11 -3.35
CA GLY A 22 24.25 21.61 -3.21
C GLY A 22 23.30 21.06 -4.27
N LEU A 23 23.73 21.04 -5.55
CA LEU A 23 22.96 20.43 -6.64
C LEU A 23 22.88 18.91 -6.53
N GLY A 24 23.96 18.26 -6.08
CA GLY A 24 24.00 16.81 -5.85
C GLY A 24 23.04 16.38 -4.74
N HIS A 25 23.00 17.11 -3.63
CA HIS A 25 22.12 16.82 -2.50
C HIS A 25 20.64 17.05 -2.85
N ALA A 26 20.31 18.15 -3.54
CA ALA A 26 18.95 18.44 -3.99
C ALA A 26 18.39 17.38 -4.96
N ARG A 27 19.23 16.81 -5.84
CA ARG A 27 18.84 15.70 -6.72
C ARG A 27 18.71 14.36 -5.98
N GLY A 28 19.50 14.15 -4.93
CA GLY A 28 19.47 12.94 -4.11
C GLY A 28 18.20 12.84 -3.25
N THR A 29 17.83 13.94 -2.57
CA THR A 29 16.61 14.00 -1.76
C THR A 29 15.35 13.87 -2.62
N SER A 30 15.27 14.60 -3.74
CA SER A 30 14.13 14.53 -4.67
C SER A 30 13.90 13.13 -5.26
N LYS A 31 14.96 12.37 -5.56
CA LYS A 31 14.83 10.97 -6.01
C LYS A 31 14.41 10.01 -4.90
N ALA A 32 14.83 10.26 -3.66
CA ALA A 32 14.43 9.44 -2.52
C ALA A 32 12.94 9.67 -2.18
N GLU A 33 12.49 10.92 -2.20
CA GLU A 33 11.09 11.29 -1.97
C GLU A 33 10.18 10.69 -3.04
N ALA A 34 10.53 10.81 -4.32
CA ALA A 34 9.75 10.24 -5.42
C ALA A 34 9.63 8.71 -5.34
N LYS A 35 10.68 8.02 -4.88
CA LYS A 35 10.66 6.56 -4.68
C LYS A 35 9.84 6.14 -3.46
N ALA A 36 9.83 6.94 -2.39
CA ALA A 36 9.03 6.67 -1.20
C ALA A 36 7.54 6.88 -1.49
N GLU A 37 7.20 7.92 -2.26
CA GLU A 37 5.83 8.16 -2.71
C GLU A 37 5.33 7.04 -3.63
N GLN A 38 6.13 6.62 -4.61
CA GLN A 38 5.79 5.49 -5.48
C GLN A 38 5.55 4.19 -4.69
N GLN A 39 6.45 3.84 -3.76
CA GLN A 39 6.26 2.65 -2.92
C GLN A 39 4.98 2.72 -2.10
N ARG A 40 4.66 3.86 -1.50
CA ARG A 40 3.39 4.04 -0.77
C ARG A 40 2.17 3.91 -1.67
N THR A 41 2.24 4.41 -2.91
CA THR A 41 1.13 4.24 -3.86
C THR A 41 0.95 2.80 -4.31
N GLU A 42 2.05 2.07 -4.54
CA GLU A 42 2.02 0.66 -4.91
C GLU A 42 1.51 -0.23 -3.76
N GLU A 43 1.99 0.00 -2.54
CA GLU A 43 1.52 -0.70 -1.34
C GLU A 43 0.04 -0.42 -1.05
N ASN A 44 -0.40 0.84 -1.17
CA ASN A 44 -1.81 1.20 -1.00
C ASN A 44 -2.70 0.59 -2.08
N ALA A 45 -2.22 0.50 -3.32
CA ALA A 45 -2.93 -0.16 -4.40
C ALA A 45 -3.07 -1.67 -4.12
N ALA A 46 -1.98 -2.34 -3.73
CA ALA A 46 -2.00 -3.75 -3.37
C ALA A 46 -2.92 -4.03 -2.16
N ALA A 47 -2.87 -3.18 -1.13
CA ALA A 47 -3.75 -3.30 0.03
C ALA A 47 -5.23 -3.10 -0.33
N THR A 48 -5.52 -2.16 -1.24
CA THR A 48 -6.88 -1.90 -1.73
C THR A 48 -7.39 -3.07 -2.57
N VAL A 49 -6.58 -3.62 -3.47
CA VAL A 49 -6.92 -4.81 -4.26
C VAL A 49 -7.18 -6.00 -3.34
N ALA A 50 -6.30 -6.27 -2.38
CA ALA A 50 -6.50 -7.36 -1.42
C ALA A 50 -7.76 -7.16 -0.55
N ALA A 51 -8.08 -5.93 -0.17
CA ALA A 51 -9.32 -5.62 0.53
C ALA A 51 -10.56 -5.82 -0.36
N ALA A 52 -10.48 -5.46 -1.64
CA ALA A 52 -11.55 -5.65 -2.60
C ALA A 52 -11.78 -7.15 -2.89
N GLU A 53 -10.72 -7.94 -3.09
CA GLU A 53 -10.80 -9.39 -3.27
C GLU A 53 -11.42 -10.07 -2.05
N ARG A 54 -10.98 -9.74 -0.82
CA ARG A 54 -11.60 -10.28 0.39
C ARG A 54 -13.08 -9.95 0.50
N ARG A 55 -13.49 -8.74 0.08
CA ARG A 55 -14.91 -8.35 0.05
C ARG A 55 -15.69 -9.12 -1.02
N ALA A 56 -15.10 -9.31 -2.20
CA ALA A 56 -15.71 -10.07 -3.27
C ALA A 56 -15.92 -11.54 -2.87
N ASP A 57 -14.92 -12.18 -2.27
CA ASP A 57 -15.01 -13.56 -1.79
C ASP A 57 -16.06 -13.71 -0.68
N ALA A 58 -16.07 -12.80 0.30
CA ALA A 58 -17.08 -12.80 1.36
C ALA A 58 -18.50 -12.60 0.81
N THR A 59 -18.65 -11.71 -0.18
CA THR A 59 -19.95 -11.45 -0.82
C THR A 59 -20.41 -12.67 -1.62
N LYS A 60 -19.50 -13.28 -2.39
CA LYS A 60 -19.77 -14.49 -3.15
C LYS A 60 -20.17 -15.64 -2.23
N GLY A 61 -19.40 -15.92 -1.18
CA GLY A 61 -19.73 -16.97 -0.22
C GLY A 61 -21.09 -16.74 0.45
N ALA A 62 -21.42 -15.49 0.78
CA ALA A 62 -22.74 -15.15 1.31
C ALA A 62 -23.86 -15.36 0.29
N SER A 63 -23.64 -14.98 -0.97
CA SER A 63 -24.60 -15.20 -2.06
C SER A 63 -24.81 -16.68 -2.35
N ASP A 64 -23.74 -17.48 -2.40
CA ASP A 64 -23.80 -18.92 -2.65
C ASP A 64 -24.61 -19.62 -1.53
N VAL A 65 -24.36 -19.27 -0.27
CA VAL A 65 -25.15 -19.79 0.87
C VAL A 65 -26.62 -19.36 0.77
N GLN A 66 -26.90 -18.11 0.40
CA GLN A 66 -28.28 -17.65 0.21
C GLN A 66 -28.98 -18.39 -0.92
N GLU A 67 -28.28 -18.67 -2.02
CA GLU A 67 -28.83 -19.39 -3.16
C GLU A 67 -29.13 -20.85 -2.82
N ASP A 68 -28.23 -21.51 -2.09
CA ASP A 68 -28.46 -22.87 -1.61
C ASP A 68 -29.67 -22.95 -0.67
N VAL A 69 -29.81 -22.01 0.26
CA VAL A 69 -30.99 -21.94 1.14
C VAL A 69 -32.26 -21.65 0.35
N LYS A 70 -32.24 -20.77 -0.66
CA LYS A 70 -33.41 -20.48 -1.51
C LYS A 70 -33.89 -21.68 -2.33
N ARG A 71 -32.99 -22.60 -2.66
CA ARG A 71 -33.29 -23.79 -3.46
C ARG A 71 -33.72 -24.99 -2.60
N MET A 72 -33.58 -24.91 -1.28
CA MET A 72 -34.05 -25.95 -0.36
C MET A 72 -35.57 -26.03 -0.33
N GLY A 73 -36.09 -27.23 -0.11
CA GLY A 73 -37.52 -27.41 0.17
C GLY A 73 -37.88 -26.88 1.56
N ASP A 74 -39.17 -26.60 1.77
CA ASP A 74 -39.67 -25.92 2.99
C ASP A 74 -39.23 -26.62 4.29
N ASP A 75 -39.17 -27.96 4.32
CA ASP A 75 -38.78 -28.75 5.50
C ASP A 75 -37.27 -29.08 5.57
N ASP A 76 -36.49 -28.75 4.54
CA ASP A 76 -35.07 -29.14 4.45
C ASP A 76 -34.19 -28.32 5.40
N VAL A 77 -34.51 -27.03 5.54
CA VAL A 77 -33.78 -26.11 6.41
C VAL A 77 -33.91 -26.53 7.88
N ASP A 78 -35.14 -26.82 8.34
CA ASP A 78 -35.40 -27.27 9.71
C ASP A 78 -34.70 -28.60 10.02
N ARG A 79 -34.68 -29.50 9.03
CA ARG A 79 -33.99 -30.79 9.13
C ARG A 79 -32.47 -30.63 9.22
N GLU A 80 -31.86 -29.81 8.37
CA GLU A 80 -30.41 -29.54 8.45
C GLU A 80 -30.02 -28.84 9.75
N LEU A 81 -30.81 -27.87 10.21
CA LEU A 81 -30.58 -27.21 11.49
C LEU A 81 -30.69 -28.20 12.65
N ARG A 82 -31.62 -29.15 12.60
CA ARG A 82 -31.75 -30.18 13.65
C ARG A 82 -30.59 -31.19 13.63
N GLU A 83 -30.13 -31.62 12.46
CA GLU A 83 -29.15 -32.70 12.33
C GLU A 83 -27.68 -32.24 12.39
N LYS A 84 -27.37 -31.06 11.84
CA LYS A 84 -25.98 -30.62 11.61
C LYS A 84 -25.58 -29.35 12.35
N PHE A 85 -26.51 -28.52 12.77
CA PHE A 85 -26.16 -27.26 13.43
C PHE A 85 -25.52 -27.51 14.80
N THR A 86 -24.26 -27.11 14.93
CA THR A 86 -23.55 -27.09 16.21
C THR A 86 -23.53 -25.65 16.72
N ARG A 87 -24.28 -25.37 17.79
CA ARG A 87 -24.31 -24.03 18.40
C ARG A 87 -22.89 -23.62 18.83
N PRO A 88 -22.32 -22.52 18.29
CA PRO A 88 -21.03 -22.03 18.76
C PRO A 88 -21.18 -21.50 20.19
N GLY A 89 -20.31 -21.96 21.10
CA GLY A 89 -20.32 -21.56 22.52
C GLY A 89 -21.15 -22.43 23.46
N SER A 90 -21.48 -23.67 23.09
CA SER A 90 -22.15 -24.66 23.97
C SER A 90 -21.19 -25.53 24.80
N ARG A 91 -20.03 -24.99 25.18
CA ARG A 91 -19.11 -25.57 26.17
C ARG A 91 -18.71 -24.51 27.18
#